data_AF-A0A7V7ACL6-F1
#
_entry.id   AF-A0A7V7ACL6-F1
#
_cell.length_a   1.000
_cell.length_b   1.000
_cell.length_c   1.000
_cell.angle_alpha   90.00
_cell.angle_beta   90.00
_cell.angle_gamma   90.00
#
_symmetry.space_group_name_H-M   'P 1'
#
loop_
_entity.id
_entity.type
_entity.pdbx_description
1 polymer ?
#
loop_
_entity_poly.entity_id
_entity_poly.type
_entity_poly.pdbx_seq_one_letter_code
_entity_poly.pdbx_strand_id
1 'polypeptide(L)'
;MLNYKYLKLLAKDFPNENVATGEIIRLEAMCEMPKGTEYFFSDLHGEDGAFIHLMRSASGNIRTKIRELYGNILSEDEQNQLANLIYDPDKVVAILVHSGRFQKEWIRLTIIRLVDLLRYISSKSNREEVREKTPKEYQSILTEMLYVGTGDFSRHTFVNRVINKIIEIGNSRRFIIALCETIQKVCVNHLHIIGDIFDRGKGPHTIMEELILFDKVDFQWGNHDVLWMGAAAGNEVCMCSVLRIGIRYYNFDALEDGYGINLRPLSNMAQEIYAGDDCKRFDPKVIGKTEYGDIDMQLAGKMHKMISIIEAKLEGQLVEKHPEYEMGHRNVLKNINFEDMTYELNGKKYELLDKNFPTVDPKDPNKLSPEEEELMCIFRTSFAHSEPLHRHVRFLYSKGNTYKRINNNLLFHGCVPMTKDGEFDGIKVNNRFYSGKKLLDYIYLRMNQAYYSEVPSIKNDATDFMWYLWSGPKSPMFGKDKMATFERYYLADKELHKERYNPYYQLSEQVEICDKIFREFDMDPDVSHIINGHVP
;
A
#
# COMPACT_ATOMS: atom_id res chain seq x y z
N MET A 1 23.09 15.32 -29.82
CA MET A 1 24.42 15.16 -29.21
C MET A 1 24.22 14.53 -27.84
N LEU A 2 24.84 13.38 -27.57
CA LEU A 2 24.88 12.82 -26.21
C LEU A 2 25.45 13.88 -25.26
N ASN A 3 24.71 14.16 -24.20
CA ASN A 3 25.01 15.24 -23.27
C ASN A 3 26.32 14.92 -22.53
N TYR A 4 27.36 15.74 -22.70
CA TYR A 4 28.70 15.52 -22.12
C TYR A 4 28.67 15.29 -20.60
N LYS A 5 27.67 15.84 -19.89
CA LYS A 5 27.43 15.56 -18.47
C LYS A 5 27.06 14.10 -18.21
N TYR A 6 26.22 13.49 -19.05
CA TYR A 6 25.85 12.07 -18.94
C TYR A 6 27.06 11.17 -19.21
N LEU A 7 27.86 11.47 -20.23
CA LEU A 7 29.08 10.70 -20.53
C LEU A 7 30.10 10.79 -19.38
N LYS A 8 30.24 11.95 -18.74
CA LYS A 8 31.08 12.11 -17.53
C LYS A 8 30.57 11.33 -16.32
N LEU A 9 29.25 11.15 -16.18
CA LEU A 9 28.66 10.33 -15.13
C LEU A 9 28.93 8.85 -15.42
N LEU A 10 28.64 8.38 -16.64
CA LEU A 10 28.89 7.00 -17.05
C LEU A 10 30.37 6.61 -16.95
N ALA A 11 31.29 7.51 -17.27
CA ALA A 11 32.72 7.25 -17.16
C ALA A 11 33.20 6.99 -15.72
N LYS A 12 32.39 7.29 -14.68
CA LYS A 12 32.70 6.91 -13.30
C LYS A 12 32.54 5.41 -13.07
N ASP A 13 31.50 4.82 -13.66
CA ASP A 13 31.17 3.39 -13.50
C ASP A 13 31.84 2.55 -14.60
N PHE A 14 32.00 3.13 -15.80
CA PHE A 14 32.55 2.48 -17.00
C PHE A 14 33.73 3.31 -17.55
N PRO A 15 34.90 3.31 -16.88
CA PRO A 15 36.01 4.21 -17.20
C PRO A 15 36.74 3.89 -18.51
N ASN A 16 36.53 2.70 -19.08
CA ASN A 16 37.13 2.29 -20.35
C ASN A 16 36.23 1.29 -21.10
N GLU A 17 36.56 1.07 -22.37
CA GLU A 17 35.84 0.18 -23.29
C GLU A 17 35.71 -1.26 -22.76
N ASN A 18 36.75 -1.79 -22.13
CA ASN A 18 36.72 -3.18 -21.61
C ASN A 18 35.71 -3.34 -20.47
N VAL A 19 35.63 -2.37 -19.55
CA VAL A 19 34.66 -2.40 -18.44
C VAL A 19 33.23 -2.26 -18.97
N ALA A 20 33.01 -1.32 -19.90
CA ALA A 20 31.70 -1.15 -20.54
C ALA A 20 31.26 -2.41 -21.31
N THR A 21 32.17 -2.99 -22.10
CA THR A 21 31.89 -4.21 -22.88
C THR A 21 31.61 -5.41 -21.98
N GLY A 22 32.38 -5.57 -20.90
CA GLY A 22 32.14 -6.62 -19.91
C GLY A 22 30.76 -6.51 -19.25
N GLU A 23 30.33 -5.29 -18.92
CA GLU A 23 28.99 -5.06 -18.37
C GLU A 23 27.89 -5.32 -19.40
N ILE A 24 28.07 -4.94 -20.66
CA ILE A 24 27.12 -5.25 -21.74
C ILE A 24 26.94 -6.77 -21.85
N ILE A 25 28.04 -7.54 -21.92
CA ILE A 25 27.98 -9.01 -21.98
C ILE A 25 27.24 -9.57 -20.77
N ARG A 26 27.50 -9.04 -19.56
CA ARG A 26 26.83 -9.47 -18.33
C ARG A 26 25.32 -9.22 -18.40
N LEU A 27 24.91 -8.03 -18.81
CA LEU A 27 23.50 -7.63 -18.91
C LEU A 27 22.77 -8.41 -20.02
N GLU A 28 23.40 -8.63 -21.17
CA GLU A 28 22.85 -9.46 -22.26
C GLU A 28 22.67 -10.90 -21.79
N ALA A 29 23.68 -11.50 -21.14
CA ALA A 29 23.56 -12.84 -20.59
C ALA A 29 22.46 -12.94 -19.51
N MET A 30 22.22 -11.88 -18.74
CA MET A 30 21.10 -11.82 -17.81
C MET A 30 19.73 -11.76 -18.51
N CYS A 31 19.63 -11.11 -19.68
CA CYS A 31 18.39 -11.07 -20.46
C CYS A 31 18.01 -12.43 -21.05
N GLU A 32 18.98 -13.33 -21.25
CA GLU A 32 18.75 -14.72 -21.68
C GLU A 32 18.23 -15.62 -20.55
N MET A 33 18.29 -15.17 -19.28
CA MET A 33 17.77 -15.95 -18.17
C MET A 33 16.23 -15.97 -18.16
N PRO A 34 15.60 -17.05 -17.66
CA PRO A 34 14.16 -17.08 -17.50
C PRO A 34 13.66 -15.89 -16.67
N LYS A 35 12.57 -15.27 -17.11
CA LYS A 35 11.88 -14.22 -16.35
C LYS A 35 11.57 -14.71 -14.93
N GLY A 36 11.94 -13.91 -13.93
CA GLY A 36 11.61 -14.17 -12.53
C GLY A 36 10.11 -14.08 -12.23
N THR A 37 9.68 -14.69 -11.14
CA THR A 37 8.26 -14.64 -10.72
C THR A 37 7.89 -13.24 -10.21
N GLU A 38 6.85 -12.66 -10.78
CA GLU A 38 6.26 -11.38 -10.34
C GLU A 38 4.99 -11.64 -9.55
N TYR A 39 4.77 -10.86 -8.48
CA TYR A 39 3.56 -10.90 -7.67
C TYR A 39 2.87 -9.55 -7.74
N PHE A 40 1.56 -9.57 -7.95
CA PHE A 40 0.72 -8.39 -8.00
C PHE A 40 -0.24 -8.45 -6.83
N PHE A 41 -0.23 -7.43 -5.98
CA PHE A 41 -1.16 -7.27 -4.87
C PHE A 41 -1.89 -5.94 -5.01
N SER A 42 -3.13 -5.89 -4.59
CA SER A 42 -3.93 -4.66 -4.49
C SER A 42 -4.87 -4.79 -3.30
N ASP A 43 -5.48 -3.67 -2.90
CA ASP A 43 -6.48 -3.59 -1.82
C ASP A 43 -6.02 -4.27 -0.51
N LEU A 44 -4.76 -4.02 -0.11
CA LEU A 44 -4.19 -4.63 1.11
C LEU A 44 -4.90 -4.14 2.37
N HIS A 45 -5.28 -2.85 2.40
CA HIS A 45 -6.08 -2.24 3.46
C HIS A 45 -5.67 -2.66 4.88
N GLY A 46 -4.39 -2.57 5.20
CA GLY A 46 -3.88 -2.86 6.55
C GLY A 46 -4.05 -4.30 7.04
N GLU A 47 -4.46 -5.25 6.19
CA GLU A 47 -4.60 -6.68 6.52
C GLU A 47 -3.23 -7.39 6.55
N ASP A 48 -2.40 -6.97 7.50
CA ASP A 48 -1.00 -7.37 7.64
C ASP A 48 -0.80 -8.89 7.75
N GLY A 49 -1.58 -9.58 8.57
CA GLY A 49 -1.48 -11.03 8.75
C GLY A 49 -1.71 -11.80 7.46
N ALA A 50 -2.70 -11.40 6.66
CA ALA A 50 -3.00 -12.01 5.37
C ALA A 50 -1.88 -11.72 4.36
N PHE A 51 -1.45 -10.46 4.26
CA PHE A 51 -0.37 -10.06 3.37
C PHE A 51 0.95 -10.78 3.67
N ILE A 52 1.36 -10.78 4.94
CA ILE A 52 2.60 -11.43 5.40
C ILE A 52 2.54 -12.94 5.15
N HIS A 53 1.39 -13.58 5.35
CA HIS A 53 1.21 -14.99 5.03
C HIS A 53 1.36 -15.27 3.52
N LEU A 54 0.77 -14.43 2.66
CA LEU A 54 0.91 -14.56 1.21
C LEU A 54 2.36 -14.35 0.77
N MET A 55 3.08 -13.39 1.35
CA MET A 55 4.50 -13.18 1.08
C MET A 55 5.35 -14.38 1.51
N ARG A 56 5.17 -14.86 2.75
CA ARG A 56 5.94 -15.97 3.32
C ARG A 56 5.63 -17.32 2.68
N SER A 57 4.45 -17.48 2.07
CA SER A 57 4.09 -18.67 1.29
C SER A 57 4.39 -18.55 -0.20
N ALA A 58 4.80 -17.36 -0.66
CA ALA A 58 4.81 -16.97 -2.06
C ALA A 58 3.48 -17.34 -2.73
N SER A 59 2.35 -16.95 -2.14
CA SER A 59 0.98 -17.32 -2.53
C SER A 59 0.84 -18.81 -2.89
N GLY A 60 1.38 -19.67 -2.03
CA GLY A 60 1.36 -21.13 -2.19
C GLY A 60 2.40 -21.73 -3.13
N ASN A 61 3.18 -20.92 -3.86
CA ASN A 61 4.21 -21.41 -4.78
C ASN A 61 5.29 -22.23 -4.06
N ILE A 62 5.62 -21.90 -2.81
CA ILE A 62 6.58 -22.70 -2.01
C ILE A 62 6.08 -24.14 -1.82
N ARG A 63 4.79 -24.33 -1.51
CA ARG A 63 4.20 -25.68 -1.38
C ARG A 63 4.23 -26.43 -2.71
N THR A 64 3.99 -25.73 -3.82
CA THR A 64 4.13 -26.31 -5.17
C THR A 64 5.56 -26.77 -5.43
N LYS A 65 6.57 -25.96 -5.10
CA LYS A 65 7.99 -26.31 -5.27
C LYS A 65 8.45 -27.46 -4.37
N ILE A 66 7.94 -27.54 -3.14
CA ILE A 66 8.15 -28.69 -2.26
C ILE A 66 7.57 -29.96 -2.91
N ARG A 67 6.34 -29.90 -3.43
CA ARG A 67 5.68 -31.04 -4.07
C ARG A 67 6.41 -31.50 -5.32
N GLU A 68 6.87 -30.58 -6.15
CA GLU A 68 7.67 -30.89 -7.36
C GLU A 68 8.97 -31.62 -6.99
N LEU A 69 9.67 -31.16 -5.94
CA LEU A 69 10.96 -31.72 -5.55
C LEU A 69 10.85 -33.03 -4.74
N TYR A 70 9.86 -33.11 -3.84
CA TYR A 70 9.76 -34.15 -2.82
C TYR A 70 8.51 -35.03 -2.92
N GLY A 71 7.65 -34.85 -3.92
CA GLY A 71 6.35 -35.54 -4.02
C GLY A 71 6.43 -37.07 -3.99
N ASN A 72 7.56 -37.65 -4.43
CA ASN A 72 7.80 -39.10 -4.42
C ASN A 72 8.69 -39.57 -3.25
N ILE A 73 9.13 -38.66 -2.39
CA ILE A 73 10.10 -38.91 -1.31
C ILE A 73 9.48 -38.68 0.06
N LEU A 74 8.65 -37.64 0.20
CA LEU A 74 8.04 -37.22 1.46
C LEU A 74 6.53 -37.43 1.42
N SER A 75 5.96 -37.84 2.55
CA SER A 75 4.51 -37.83 2.76
C SER A 75 3.92 -36.42 2.68
N GLU A 76 2.62 -36.29 2.45
CA GLU A 76 1.97 -34.98 2.42
C GLU A 76 2.11 -34.23 3.76
N ASP A 77 2.05 -34.95 4.89
CA ASP A 77 2.27 -34.36 6.21
C ASP A 77 3.68 -33.78 6.36
N GLU A 78 4.72 -34.51 5.95
CA GLU A 78 6.09 -34.00 5.96
C GLU A 78 6.28 -32.80 5.04
N GLN A 79 5.63 -32.79 3.86
CA GLN A 79 5.64 -31.64 2.95
C GLN A 79 4.99 -30.42 3.60
N ASN A 80 3.85 -30.60 4.26
CA ASN A 80 3.15 -29.53 4.98
C ASN A 80 3.96 -29.02 6.18
N GLN A 81 4.64 -29.91 6.92
CA GLN A 81 5.55 -29.52 8.00
C GLN A 81 6.73 -28.68 7.49
N LEU A 82 7.32 -29.06 6.35
CA LEU A 82 8.39 -28.29 5.72
C LEU A 82 7.89 -26.93 5.24
N ALA A 83 6.71 -26.88 4.62
CA ALA A 83 6.08 -25.62 4.21
C ALA A 83 5.81 -24.71 5.42
N ASN A 84 5.22 -25.23 6.49
CA ASN A 84 4.95 -24.46 7.71
C ASN A 84 6.23 -23.93 8.37
N LEU A 85 7.31 -24.72 8.37
CA LEU A 85 8.62 -24.25 8.83
C LEU A 85 9.14 -23.10 7.98
N ILE A 86 8.94 -23.14 6.66
CA ILE A 86 9.33 -22.04 5.79
C ILE A 86 8.43 -20.83 6.03
N TYR A 87 7.14 -21.02 6.23
CA TYR A 87 6.20 -19.90 6.41
C TYR A 87 6.41 -19.17 7.73
N ASP A 88 6.70 -19.88 8.82
CA ASP A 88 6.89 -19.25 10.13
C ASP A 88 8.01 -19.95 10.91
N PRO A 89 9.27 -19.71 10.51
CA PRO A 89 10.40 -20.47 11.03
C PRO A 89 10.61 -20.27 12.52
N ASP A 90 10.44 -19.05 13.05
CA ASP A 90 10.58 -18.78 14.47
C ASP A 90 9.56 -19.52 15.32
N LYS A 91 8.27 -19.47 14.94
CA LYS A 91 7.21 -20.15 15.67
C LYS A 91 7.40 -21.67 15.64
N VAL A 92 7.67 -22.23 14.47
CA VAL A 92 7.84 -23.68 14.32
C VAL A 92 9.07 -24.17 15.07
N VAL A 93 10.21 -23.47 14.98
CA VAL A 93 11.41 -23.83 15.73
C VAL A 93 11.17 -23.71 17.24
N ALA A 94 10.48 -22.67 17.72
CA ALA A 94 10.16 -22.53 19.15
C ALA A 94 9.30 -23.71 19.65
N ILE A 95 8.29 -24.12 18.89
CA ILE A 95 7.44 -25.29 19.21
C ILE A 95 8.28 -26.57 19.27
N LEU A 96 9.19 -26.78 18.31
CA LEU A 96 10.05 -27.95 18.26
C LEU A 96 11.06 -28.00 19.42
N VAL A 97 11.61 -26.84 19.82
CA VAL A 97 12.49 -26.73 20.98
C VAL A 97 11.72 -27.06 22.26
N HIS A 98 10.55 -26.46 22.46
CA HIS A 98 9.74 -26.69 23.66
C HIS A 98 9.26 -28.15 23.77
N SER A 99 8.93 -28.78 22.64
CA SER A 99 8.51 -30.20 22.61
C SER A 99 9.66 -31.20 22.61
N GLY A 100 10.92 -30.75 22.69
CA GLY A 100 12.10 -31.64 22.69
C GLY A 100 12.37 -32.35 21.36
N ARG A 101 11.72 -31.92 20.27
CA ARG A 101 11.84 -32.47 18.91
C ARG A 101 12.93 -31.80 18.07
N PHE A 102 13.49 -30.69 18.54
CA PHE A 102 14.63 -30.00 17.91
C PHE A 102 15.95 -30.75 18.18
N GLN A 103 16.07 -31.96 17.64
CA GLN A 103 17.19 -32.88 17.85
C GLN A 103 18.18 -32.84 16.68
N LYS A 104 19.42 -33.34 16.90
CA LYS A 104 20.51 -33.26 15.91
C LYS A 104 20.13 -33.87 14.56
N GLU A 105 19.44 -35.00 14.57
CA GLU A 105 18.99 -35.72 13.39
C GLU A 105 17.96 -34.91 12.59
N TRP A 106 16.98 -34.33 13.29
CA TRP A 106 15.98 -33.45 12.68
C TRP A 106 16.64 -32.22 12.07
N ILE A 107 17.53 -31.54 12.82
CA ILE A 107 18.26 -30.37 12.34
C ILE A 107 19.02 -30.69 11.05
N ARG A 108 19.75 -31.81 11.04
CA ARG A 108 20.52 -32.24 9.88
C ARG A 108 19.63 -32.47 8.66
N LEU A 109 18.55 -33.21 8.83
CA LEU A 109 17.62 -33.54 7.75
C LEU A 109 16.93 -32.29 7.21
N THR A 110 16.49 -31.40 8.10
CA THR A 110 15.85 -30.13 7.75
C THR A 110 16.79 -29.23 6.95
N ILE A 111 18.05 -29.08 7.37
CA ILE A 111 19.01 -28.24 6.62
C ILE A 111 19.26 -28.82 5.22
N ILE A 112 19.42 -30.14 5.09
CA ILE A 112 19.55 -30.78 3.76
C ILE A 112 18.34 -30.47 2.90
N ARG A 113 17.13 -30.67 3.45
CA ARG A 113 15.88 -30.46 2.71
C ARG A 113 15.73 -29.01 2.23
N LEU A 114 16.04 -28.04 3.09
CA LEU A 114 15.99 -26.62 2.79
C LEU A 114 17.06 -26.20 1.76
N VAL A 115 18.28 -26.72 1.85
CA VAL A 115 19.35 -26.42 0.88
C VAL A 115 19.01 -26.97 -0.50
N ASP A 116 18.51 -28.20 -0.58
CA ASP A 116 18.09 -28.81 -1.85
C ASP A 116 16.88 -28.07 -2.45
N LEU A 117 15.93 -27.63 -1.62
CA LEU A 117 14.80 -26.80 -2.06
C LEU A 117 15.25 -25.43 -2.57
N LEU A 118 16.11 -24.73 -1.82
CA LEU A 118 16.66 -23.44 -2.22
C LEU A 118 17.40 -23.55 -3.54
N ARG A 119 18.21 -24.60 -3.73
CA ARG A 119 18.90 -24.88 -5.01
C ARG A 119 17.91 -25.12 -6.15
N TYR A 120 16.83 -25.85 -5.90
CA TYR A 120 15.79 -26.10 -6.89
C TYR A 120 15.10 -24.80 -7.33
N ILE A 121 14.68 -23.97 -6.37
CA ILE A 121 13.99 -22.70 -6.62
C ILE A 121 14.92 -21.68 -7.30
N SER A 122 16.18 -21.59 -6.85
CA SER A 122 17.17 -20.65 -7.37
C SER A 122 17.75 -21.02 -8.74
N SER A 123 17.39 -22.17 -9.32
CA SER A 123 17.90 -22.62 -10.62
C SER A 123 17.63 -21.64 -11.78
N LYS A 124 16.64 -20.75 -11.62
CA LYS A 124 16.27 -19.69 -12.59
C LYS A 124 16.84 -18.31 -12.24
N SER A 125 17.56 -18.20 -11.13
CA SER A 125 18.17 -16.95 -10.66
C SER A 125 19.68 -17.01 -10.83
N ASN A 126 20.31 -15.85 -11.01
CA ASN A 126 21.76 -15.79 -10.99
C ASN A 126 22.28 -15.92 -9.55
N ARG A 127 23.55 -16.32 -9.42
CA ARG A 127 24.16 -16.60 -8.11
C ARG A 127 24.24 -15.37 -7.21
N GLU A 128 24.47 -14.20 -7.80
CA GLU A 128 24.61 -12.94 -7.09
C GLU A 128 23.30 -12.51 -6.46
N GLU A 129 22.19 -12.60 -7.19
CA GLU A 129 20.84 -12.30 -6.68
C GLU A 129 20.46 -13.19 -5.48
N VAL A 130 20.76 -14.49 -5.56
CA VAL A 130 20.51 -15.41 -4.43
C VAL A 130 21.37 -15.05 -3.23
N ARG A 131 22.63 -14.66 -3.48
CA ARG A 131 23.57 -14.24 -2.43
C ARG A 131 23.12 -12.93 -1.78
N GLU A 132 22.64 -11.94 -2.54
CA GLU A 132 22.13 -10.67 -2.02
C GLU A 132 20.89 -10.86 -1.13
N LYS A 133 20.04 -11.83 -1.48
CA LYS A 133 18.85 -12.21 -0.70
C LYS A 133 19.16 -13.03 0.56
N THR A 134 20.40 -13.50 0.70
CA THR A 134 20.87 -14.28 1.84
C THR A 134 21.43 -13.37 2.95
N PRO A 135 21.14 -13.61 4.24
CA PRO A 135 21.74 -12.85 5.35
C PRO A 135 23.28 -12.82 5.29
N LYS A 136 23.87 -11.64 5.54
CA LYS A 136 25.30 -11.34 5.30
C LYS A 136 26.24 -12.35 5.95
N GLU A 137 25.93 -12.76 7.17
CA GLU A 137 26.68 -13.72 7.96
C GLU A 137 26.72 -15.14 7.35
N TYR A 138 25.76 -15.48 6.49
CA TYR A 138 25.64 -16.81 5.87
C TYR A 138 25.87 -16.82 4.36
N GLN A 139 26.05 -15.65 3.72
CA GLN A 139 26.22 -15.53 2.27
C GLN A 139 27.31 -16.45 1.72
N SER A 140 28.52 -16.41 2.29
CA SER A 140 29.65 -17.21 1.80
C SER A 140 29.36 -18.71 1.92
N ILE A 141 28.96 -19.17 3.10
CA ILE A 141 28.76 -20.60 3.33
C ILE A 141 27.58 -21.16 2.54
N LEU A 142 26.47 -20.43 2.42
CA LEU A 142 25.31 -20.86 1.65
C LEU A 142 25.62 -20.88 0.15
N THR A 143 26.36 -19.90 -0.36
CA THR A 143 26.81 -19.90 -1.77
C THR A 143 27.61 -21.16 -2.08
N GLU A 144 28.58 -21.53 -1.24
CA GLU A 144 29.34 -22.76 -1.41
C GLU A 144 28.43 -24.00 -1.33
N MET A 145 27.54 -24.08 -0.34
CA MET A 145 26.61 -25.21 -0.21
C MET A 145 25.70 -25.41 -1.44
N LEU A 146 25.31 -24.32 -2.11
CA LEU A 146 24.45 -24.35 -3.30
C LEU A 146 25.21 -24.72 -4.58
N TYR A 147 26.46 -24.24 -4.75
CA TYR A 147 27.15 -24.25 -6.04
C TYR A 147 28.44 -25.08 -6.09
N VAL A 148 28.85 -25.76 -5.01
CA VAL A 148 29.97 -26.71 -5.06
C VAL A 148 29.71 -27.75 -6.16
N GLY A 149 30.60 -27.76 -7.16
CA GLY A 149 30.49 -28.57 -8.37
C GLY A 149 30.55 -30.08 -8.10
N THR A 150 30.18 -30.87 -9.11
CA THR A 150 30.10 -32.35 -9.05
C THR A 150 31.45 -33.06 -9.26
N GLY A 151 32.58 -32.42 -8.96
CA GLY A 151 33.93 -32.98 -9.17
C GLY A 151 34.35 -34.04 -8.14
N ASP A 152 35.64 -34.38 -8.11
CA ASP A 152 36.24 -35.43 -7.23
C ASP A 152 35.99 -35.22 -5.72
N PHE A 153 35.61 -34.01 -5.32
CA PHE A 153 35.10 -33.74 -3.98
C PHE A 153 33.59 -33.99 -3.93
N SER A 154 33.15 -35.02 -3.20
CA SER A 154 31.72 -35.24 -2.97
C SER A 154 31.08 -34.04 -2.28
N ARG A 155 30.26 -33.28 -3.03
CA ARG A 155 29.42 -32.18 -2.53
C ARG A 155 28.64 -32.58 -1.29
N HIS A 156 28.09 -33.80 -1.26
CA HIS A 156 27.38 -34.33 -0.12
C HIS A 156 28.27 -34.39 1.13
N THR A 157 29.54 -34.79 0.99
CA THR A 157 30.50 -34.82 2.10
C THR A 157 30.84 -33.41 2.59
N PHE A 158 30.93 -32.42 1.70
CA PHE A 158 31.14 -31.02 2.10
C PHE A 158 29.93 -30.47 2.86
N VAL A 159 28.73 -30.54 2.28
CA VAL A 159 27.48 -30.07 2.90
C VAL A 159 27.27 -30.72 4.26
N ASN A 160 27.48 -32.04 4.38
CA ASN A 160 27.37 -32.75 5.65
C ASN A 160 28.40 -32.29 6.71
N ARG A 161 29.64 -31.97 6.31
CA ARG A 161 30.66 -31.42 7.23
C ARG A 161 30.26 -30.04 7.74
N VAL A 162 29.76 -29.18 6.86
CA VAL A 162 29.26 -27.85 7.23
C VAL A 162 28.10 -27.97 8.22
N ILE A 163 27.12 -28.84 7.94
CA ILE A 163 25.97 -29.07 8.83
C ILE A 163 26.43 -29.55 10.21
N ASN A 164 27.33 -30.53 10.27
CA ASN A 164 27.89 -31.00 11.55
C ASN A 164 28.51 -29.84 12.32
N LYS A 165 29.25 -28.96 11.64
CA LYS A 165 29.90 -27.82 12.31
C LYS A 165 28.89 -26.81 12.85
N ILE A 166 27.81 -26.55 12.11
CA ILE A 166 26.71 -25.68 12.55
C ILE A 166 26.03 -26.24 13.82
N ILE A 167 25.87 -27.57 13.89
CA ILE A 167 25.32 -28.26 15.06
C ILE A 167 26.28 -28.18 16.25
N GLU A 168 27.57 -28.46 16.04
CA GLU A 168 28.60 -28.40 17.10
C GLU A 168 28.72 -27.01 17.73
N ILE A 169 28.65 -25.95 16.91
CA ILE A 169 28.73 -24.56 17.36
C ILE A 169 27.44 -24.12 18.07
N GLY A 170 26.34 -24.86 17.90
CA GLY A 170 25.04 -24.52 18.49
C GLY A 170 24.28 -23.41 17.73
N ASN A 171 24.63 -23.12 16.48
CA ASN A 171 24.01 -22.03 15.69
C ASN A 171 22.86 -22.51 14.77
N SER A 172 22.34 -23.72 15.00
CA SER A 172 21.40 -24.38 14.09
C SER A 172 20.06 -23.63 13.93
N ARG A 173 19.53 -23.05 15.02
CA ARG A 173 18.27 -22.29 14.98
C ARG A 173 18.35 -21.11 14.02
N ARG A 174 19.36 -20.26 14.19
CA ARG A 174 19.54 -19.06 13.34
C ARG A 174 19.79 -19.43 11.89
N PHE A 175 20.56 -20.50 11.65
CA PHE A 175 20.83 -20.96 10.29
C PHE A 175 19.58 -21.49 9.57
N ILE A 176 18.72 -22.24 10.26
CA ILE A 176 17.44 -22.71 9.69
C ILE A 176 16.52 -21.54 9.37
N ILE A 177 16.40 -20.55 10.27
CA ILE A 177 15.60 -19.34 10.04
C ILE A 177 16.12 -18.60 8.80
N ALA A 178 17.43 -18.37 8.71
CA ALA A 178 18.05 -17.71 7.56
C ALA A 178 17.81 -18.45 6.23
N LEU A 179 17.83 -19.79 6.23
CA LEU A 179 17.51 -20.60 5.05
C LEU A 179 16.04 -20.41 4.63
N CYS A 180 15.11 -20.45 5.58
CA CYS A 180 13.68 -20.23 5.31
C CYS A 180 13.44 -18.83 4.73
N GLU A 181 14.00 -17.78 5.34
CA GLU A 181 13.89 -16.39 4.86
C GLU A 181 14.49 -16.23 3.46
N THR A 182 15.63 -16.88 3.20
CA THR A 182 16.25 -16.86 1.87
C THR A 182 15.33 -17.54 0.84
N ILE A 183 14.73 -18.68 1.17
CA ILE A 183 13.75 -19.36 0.30
C ILE A 183 12.55 -18.43 0.00
N GLN A 184 11.99 -17.79 1.01
CA GLN A 184 10.88 -16.84 0.84
C GLN A 184 11.25 -15.72 -0.14
N LYS A 185 12.41 -15.07 0.09
CA LYS A 185 12.90 -13.95 -0.74
C LYS A 185 13.26 -14.37 -2.16
N VAL A 186 13.81 -15.56 -2.37
CA VAL A 186 14.19 -16.05 -3.71
C VAL A 186 12.96 -16.45 -4.51
N CYS A 187 11.91 -16.97 -3.86
CA CYS A 187 10.69 -17.40 -4.52
C CYS A 187 9.89 -16.25 -5.15
N VAL A 188 9.98 -15.05 -4.58
CA VAL A 188 9.35 -13.82 -5.09
C VAL A 188 10.42 -12.92 -5.70
N ASN A 189 10.41 -12.72 -7.03
CA ASN A 189 11.43 -11.91 -7.69
C ASN A 189 11.10 -10.43 -7.66
N HIS A 190 9.90 -10.05 -8.09
CA HIS A 190 9.40 -8.68 -8.10
C HIS A 190 8.03 -8.63 -7.42
N LEU A 191 7.83 -7.57 -6.63
CA LEU A 191 6.56 -7.27 -5.99
C LEU A 191 5.97 -5.98 -6.57
N HIS A 192 4.75 -6.07 -7.09
CA HIS A 192 3.97 -4.93 -7.56
C HIS A 192 2.81 -4.71 -6.60
N ILE A 193 2.82 -3.58 -5.90
CA ILE A 193 1.71 -3.17 -5.04
C ILE A 193 0.88 -2.13 -5.79
N ILE A 194 -0.25 -2.59 -6.30
CA ILE A 194 -1.20 -1.81 -7.08
C ILE A 194 -2.20 -1.13 -6.15
N GLY A 195 -1.67 -0.34 -5.22
CA GLY A 195 -2.42 0.61 -4.40
C GLY A 195 -3.17 0.03 -3.21
N ASP A 196 -3.73 0.97 -2.43
CA ASP A 196 -4.60 0.77 -1.28
C ASP A 196 -3.96 -0.09 -0.18
N ILE A 197 -2.81 0.38 0.32
CA ILE A 197 -2.08 -0.23 1.43
C ILE A 197 -2.75 0.10 2.77
N PHE A 198 -3.27 1.31 2.89
CA PHE A 198 -3.75 1.88 4.14
C PHE A 198 -5.26 1.68 4.36
N ASP A 199 -5.69 2.05 5.57
CA ASP A 199 -7.06 2.03 6.09
C ASP A 199 -7.68 0.63 6.27
N ARG A 200 -8.79 0.57 7.02
CA ARG A 200 -9.64 -0.61 7.33
C ARG A 200 -9.03 -1.73 8.17
N GLY A 201 -7.80 -2.16 7.93
CA GLY A 201 -7.08 -3.14 8.75
C GLY A 201 -6.14 -2.50 9.77
N LYS A 202 -5.67 -3.30 10.73
CA LYS A 202 -4.90 -2.84 11.90
C LYS A 202 -3.41 -2.57 11.63
N GLY A 203 -2.83 -3.16 10.58
CA GLY A 203 -1.37 -3.22 10.42
C GLY A 203 -0.78 -2.58 9.15
N PRO A 204 -1.27 -1.44 8.61
CA PRO A 204 -0.65 -0.83 7.44
C PRO A 204 0.82 -0.45 7.68
N HIS A 205 1.16 -0.05 8.91
CA HIS A 205 2.54 0.23 9.31
C HIS A 205 3.42 -1.03 9.24
N THR A 206 2.91 -2.18 9.70
CA THR A 206 3.58 -3.49 9.61
C THR A 206 3.83 -3.88 8.15
N ILE A 207 2.81 -3.72 7.29
CA ILE A 207 2.93 -3.97 5.85
C ILE A 207 4.06 -3.12 5.25
N MET A 208 4.09 -1.82 5.56
CA MET A 208 5.12 -0.92 5.06
C MET A 208 6.54 -1.31 5.53
N GLU A 209 6.72 -1.77 6.78
CA GLU A 209 8.02 -2.30 7.23
C GLU A 209 8.47 -3.51 6.41
N GLU A 210 7.57 -4.47 6.18
CA GLU A 210 7.86 -5.66 5.37
C GLU A 210 8.22 -5.28 3.92
N LEU A 211 7.51 -4.32 3.34
CA LEU A 211 7.77 -3.82 1.99
C LEU A 211 9.10 -3.06 1.87
N ILE A 212 9.47 -2.27 2.89
CA ILE A 212 10.76 -1.55 2.93
C ILE A 212 11.94 -2.52 2.96
N LEU A 213 11.79 -3.66 3.64
CA LEU A 213 12.80 -4.70 3.70
C LEU A 213 12.87 -5.56 2.42
N PHE A 214 11.90 -5.40 1.52
CA PHE A 214 11.85 -6.12 0.25
C PHE A 214 12.69 -5.42 -0.82
N ASP A 215 13.49 -6.20 -1.56
CA ASP A 215 14.50 -5.68 -2.48
C ASP A 215 13.88 -5.00 -3.73
N LYS A 216 13.01 -5.75 -4.44
CA LYS A 216 12.39 -5.32 -5.69
C LYS A 216 10.89 -5.14 -5.53
N VAL A 217 10.50 -3.93 -5.15
CA VAL A 217 9.10 -3.53 -5.01
C VAL A 217 8.83 -2.21 -5.73
N ASP A 218 7.65 -2.08 -6.33
CA ASP A 218 7.10 -0.82 -6.83
C ASP A 218 5.62 -0.65 -6.50
N PHE A 219 5.16 0.60 -6.62
CA PHE A 219 3.82 1.01 -6.22
C PHE A 219 3.08 1.73 -7.34
N GLN A 220 1.79 1.42 -7.48
CA GLN A 220 0.84 2.27 -8.19
C GLN A 220 -0.16 2.80 -7.17
N TRP A 221 -0.09 4.10 -6.87
CA TRP A 221 -0.82 4.65 -5.71
C TRP A 221 -2.33 4.60 -5.91
N GLY A 222 -3.02 4.09 -4.89
CA GLY A 222 -4.47 4.14 -4.77
C GLY A 222 -4.97 5.38 -4.03
N ASN A 223 -6.29 5.56 -4.00
CA ASN A 223 -6.87 6.71 -3.32
C ASN A 223 -6.58 6.68 -1.82
N HIS A 224 -6.59 5.49 -1.18
CA HIS A 224 -6.25 5.38 0.24
C HIS A 224 -4.78 5.71 0.50
N ASP A 225 -3.87 5.37 -0.40
CA ASP A 225 -2.45 5.77 -0.26
C ASP A 225 -2.30 7.29 -0.36
N VAL A 226 -2.93 7.91 -1.35
CA VAL A 226 -2.85 9.36 -1.58
C VAL A 226 -3.45 10.15 -0.42
N LEU A 227 -4.46 9.60 0.25
CA LEU A 227 -5.01 10.19 1.46
C LEU A 227 -3.94 10.33 2.56
N TRP A 228 -3.22 9.26 2.85
CA TRP A 228 -2.15 9.26 3.84
C TRP A 228 -0.95 10.09 3.40
N MET A 229 -0.60 10.06 2.11
CA MET A 229 0.44 10.92 1.54
C MET A 229 0.06 12.41 1.63
N GLY A 230 -1.21 12.75 1.45
CA GLY A 230 -1.76 14.10 1.58
C GLY A 230 -1.74 14.59 3.04
N ALA A 231 -2.12 13.72 3.99
CA ALA A 231 -2.01 14.01 5.42
C ALA A 231 -0.55 14.29 5.82
N ALA A 232 0.40 13.47 5.36
CA ALA A 232 1.84 13.70 5.58
C ALA A 232 2.38 14.97 4.89
N ALA A 233 1.76 15.41 3.79
CA ALA A 233 2.10 16.66 3.10
C ALA A 233 1.50 17.91 3.76
N GLY A 234 0.61 17.75 4.76
CA GLY A 234 -0.01 18.85 5.50
C GLY A 234 -1.45 19.17 5.13
N ASN A 235 -2.13 18.33 4.34
CA ASN A 235 -3.54 18.55 4.01
C ASN A 235 -4.45 18.19 5.21
N GLU A 236 -5.07 19.19 5.81
CA GLU A 236 -5.91 19.03 7.01
C GLU A 236 -7.17 18.20 6.77
N VAL A 237 -7.77 18.28 5.57
CA VAL A 237 -8.92 17.46 5.22
C VAL A 237 -8.50 15.98 5.15
N CYS A 238 -7.35 15.69 4.55
CA CYS A 238 -6.80 14.34 4.48
C CYS A 238 -6.49 13.80 5.89
N MET A 239 -5.92 14.62 6.78
CA MET A 239 -5.70 14.23 8.19
C MET A 239 -7.02 13.83 8.86
N CYS A 240 -8.08 14.64 8.70
CA CYS A 240 -9.39 14.35 9.26
C CYS A 240 -9.99 13.07 8.66
N SER A 241 -9.86 12.86 7.35
CA SER A 241 -10.32 11.63 6.70
C SER A 241 -9.57 10.39 7.19
N VAL A 242 -8.23 10.45 7.37
CA VAL A 242 -7.44 9.35 7.95
C VAL A 242 -7.96 9.00 9.34
N LEU A 243 -8.15 10.00 10.19
CA LEU A 243 -8.68 9.84 11.54
C LEU A 243 -10.10 9.26 11.52
N ARG A 244 -10.98 9.83 10.69
CA ARG A 244 -12.37 9.36 10.53
C ARG A 244 -12.41 7.90 10.10
N ILE A 245 -11.63 7.53 9.09
CA ILE A 245 -11.62 6.16 8.56
C ILE A 245 -11.04 5.21 9.59
N GLY A 246 -9.92 5.55 10.22
CA GLY A 246 -9.31 4.75 11.28
C GLY A 246 -10.27 4.50 12.44
N ILE A 247 -10.91 5.55 12.97
CA ILE A 247 -11.90 5.41 14.06
C ILE A 247 -13.13 4.61 13.59
N ARG A 248 -13.62 4.87 12.37
CA ARG A 248 -14.78 4.17 11.80
C ARG A 248 -14.56 2.66 11.70
N TYR A 249 -13.34 2.22 11.43
CA TYR A 249 -12.99 0.79 11.36
C TYR A 249 -12.35 0.25 12.65
N TYR A 250 -12.32 1.06 13.71
CA TYR A 250 -11.78 0.68 15.02
C TYR A 250 -10.27 0.36 14.99
N ASN A 251 -9.52 1.08 14.16
CA ASN A 251 -8.08 0.88 13.94
C ASN A 251 -7.23 1.85 14.76
N PHE A 252 -7.41 1.83 16.07
CA PHE A 252 -6.62 2.66 16.98
C PHE A 252 -5.14 2.23 17.00
N ASP A 253 -4.87 0.92 16.92
CA ASP A 253 -3.51 0.37 16.82
C ASP A 253 -2.70 1.04 15.68
N ALA A 254 -3.31 1.22 14.51
CA ALA A 254 -2.63 1.85 13.39
C ALA A 254 -2.35 3.34 13.66
N LEU A 255 -3.32 4.07 14.21
CA LEU A 255 -3.22 5.52 14.43
C LEU A 255 -2.24 5.85 15.57
N GLU A 256 -2.38 5.22 16.73
CA GLU A 256 -1.62 5.54 17.94
C GLU A 256 -0.27 4.81 17.96
N ASP A 257 -0.24 3.48 17.88
CA ASP A 257 1.00 2.70 18.00
C ASP A 257 1.80 2.72 16.68
N GLY A 258 1.10 2.57 15.55
CA GLY A 258 1.73 2.52 14.24
C GLY A 258 2.32 3.86 13.79
N TYR A 259 1.56 4.94 13.94
CA TYR A 259 1.93 6.26 13.43
C TYR A 259 2.07 7.35 14.49
N GLY A 260 1.88 7.06 15.79
CA GLY A 260 2.15 8.01 16.86
C GLY A 260 1.18 9.20 16.91
N ILE A 261 -0.04 9.06 16.39
CA ILE A 261 -1.03 10.14 16.36
C ILE A 261 -1.74 10.23 17.71
N ASN A 262 -1.66 11.38 18.37
CA ASN A 262 -2.26 11.57 19.69
C ASN A 262 -3.77 11.84 19.59
N LEU A 263 -4.60 10.87 19.96
CA LEU A 263 -6.07 10.97 19.88
C LEU A 263 -6.73 11.45 21.17
N ARG A 264 -5.99 11.57 22.26
CA ARG A 264 -6.54 11.99 23.57
C ARG A 264 -7.25 13.36 23.53
N PRO A 265 -6.76 14.38 22.82
CA PRO A 265 -7.49 15.65 22.71
C PRO A 265 -8.85 15.50 22.03
N LEU A 266 -8.94 14.65 20.98
CA LEU A 266 -10.20 14.34 20.31
C LEU A 266 -11.15 13.55 21.22
N SER A 267 -10.65 12.57 21.97
CA SER A 267 -11.49 11.80 22.89
C SER A 267 -12.11 12.69 23.97
N ASN A 268 -11.31 13.59 24.56
CA ASN A 268 -11.78 14.52 25.59
C ASN A 268 -12.84 15.48 25.03
N MET A 269 -12.56 16.11 23.89
CA MET A 269 -13.49 17.04 23.24
C MET A 269 -14.80 16.34 22.85
N ALA A 270 -14.71 15.17 22.23
CA ALA A 270 -15.87 14.40 21.82
C ALA A 270 -16.73 13.96 23.01
N GLN A 271 -16.10 13.59 24.13
CA GLN A 271 -16.80 13.21 25.35
C GLN A 271 -17.56 14.39 25.97
N GLU A 272 -16.97 15.58 25.97
CA GLU A 272 -17.59 16.80 26.50
C GLU A 272 -18.73 17.30 25.60
N ILE A 273 -18.46 17.49 24.30
CA ILE A 273 -19.42 18.03 23.33
C ILE A 273 -20.62 17.09 23.14
N TYR A 274 -20.40 15.78 23.13
CA TYR A 274 -21.45 14.78 22.96
C TYR A 274 -21.75 14.02 24.26
N ALA A 275 -21.60 14.65 25.43
CA ALA A 275 -21.85 14.01 26.72
C ALA A 275 -23.25 13.36 26.79
N GLY A 276 -24.28 14.05 26.28
CA GLY A 276 -25.67 13.60 26.26
C GLY A 276 -26.14 12.91 24.98
N ASP A 277 -25.24 12.56 24.05
CA ASP A 277 -25.57 11.93 22.77
C ASP A 277 -24.91 10.55 22.68
N ASP A 278 -25.70 9.50 22.44
CA ASP A 278 -25.18 8.14 22.28
C ASP A 278 -24.38 7.95 20.98
N CYS A 279 -24.52 8.84 19.99
CA CYS A 279 -23.82 8.82 18.71
C CYS A 279 -23.91 7.48 17.94
N LYS A 280 -24.95 6.66 18.17
CA LYS A 280 -25.07 5.28 17.64
C LYS A 280 -24.89 5.14 16.13
N ARG A 281 -25.23 6.17 15.35
CA ARG A 281 -25.05 6.15 13.88
C ARG A 281 -23.57 6.16 13.46
N PHE A 282 -22.70 6.55 14.38
CA PHE A 282 -21.26 6.64 14.22
C PHE A 282 -20.52 5.49 14.91
N ASP A 283 -21.24 4.47 15.42
CA ASP A 283 -20.63 3.29 16.00
C ASP A 283 -19.59 2.68 15.04
N PRO A 284 -18.37 2.37 15.53
CA PRO A 284 -17.34 1.77 14.71
C PRO A 284 -17.79 0.43 14.11
N LYS A 285 -17.35 0.18 12.88
CA LYS A 285 -17.43 -1.11 12.22
C LYS A 285 -16.23 -1.94 12.65
N VAL A 286 -16.39 -2.73 13.70
CA VAL A 286 -15.33 -3.61 14.19
C VAL A 286 -15.08 -4.72 13.17
N ILE A 287 -13.90 -4.72 12.55
CA ILE A 287 -13.41 -5.79 11.66
C ILE A 287 -12.34 -6.56 12.42
N GLY A 288 -12.68 -7.73 12.96
CA GLY A 288 -11.76 -8.58 13.72
C GLY A 288 -11.69 -8.27 15.22
N LYS A 289 -10.77 -8.92 15.94
CA LYS A 289 -10.47 -8.64 17.35
C LYS A 289 -9.26 -7.70 17.41
N THR A 290 -9.41 -6.53 18.02
CA THR A 290 -8.26 -5.70 18.40
C THR A 290 -7.47 -6.40 19.51
N GLU A 291 -6.14 -6.28 19.47
CA GLU A 291 -5.26 -6.91 20.47
C GLU A 291 -4.99 -5.95 21.64
N TYR A 292 -5.16 -4.63 21.44
CA TYR A 292 -4.91 -3.59 22.43
C TYR A 292 -5.96 -2.47 22.38
N GLY A 293 -6.09 -1.74 23.49
CA GLY A 293 -6.87 -0.50 23.59
C GLY A 293 -8.39 -0.68 23.55
N ASP A 294 -9.02 -1.02 24.67
CA ASP A 294 -10.47 -0.96 24.83
C ASP A 294 -10.92 0.52 24.93
N ILE A 295 -10.78 1.30 23.85
CA ILE A 295 -11.55 2.55 23.76
C ILE A 295 -13.00 2.14 23.73
N ASP A 296 -13.74 2.58 24.75
CA ASP A 296 -15.16 2.32 24.86
C ASP A 296 -15.87 2.65 23.54
N MET A 297 -16.71 1.72 23.05
CA MET A 297 -17.35 1.84 21.73
C MET A 297 -18.18 3.11 21.61
N GLN A 298 -18.82 3.55 22.70
CA GLN A 298 -19.61 4.78 22.72
C GLN A 298 -18.68 5.99 22.56
N LEU A 299 -17.54 6.01 23.25
CA LEU A 299 -16.53 7.05 23.07
C LEU A 299 -15.99 7.09 21.64
N ALA A 300 -15.70 5.94 21.05
CA ALA A 300 -15.26 5.86 19.65
C ALA A 300 -16.34 6.40 18.68
N GLY A 301 -17.62 6.12 18.93
CA GLY A 301 -18.73 6.72 18.17
C GLY A 301 -18.79 8.24 18.30
N LYS A 302 -18.58 8.79 19.49
CA LYS A 302 -18.50 10.24 19.72
C LYS A 302 -17.30 10.86 18.99
N MET A 303 -16.13 10.24 19.07
CA MET A 303 -14.92 10.68 18.36
C MET A 303 -15.15 10.68 16.85
N HIS A 304 -15.77 9.62 16.32
CA HIS A 304 -16.09 9.49 14.91
C HIS A 304 -17.05 10.59 14.44
N LYS A 305 -18.09 10.89 15.22
CA LYS A 305 -19.00 12.01 14.93
C LYS A 305 -18.26 13.35 14.94
N MET A 306 -17.47 13.60 15.99
CA MET A 306 -16.74 14.85 16.15
C MET A 306 -15.80 15.12 14.97
N ILE A 307 -14.96 14.14 14.61
CA ILE A 307 -14.02 14.30 13.49
C ILE A 307 -14.74 14.41 12.15
N SER A 308 -15.89 13.75 11.97
CA SER A 308 -16.69 13.88 10.73
C SER A 308 -17.27 15.28 10.54
N ILE A 309 -17.64 15.97 11.63
CA ILE A 309 -18.10 17.37 11.56
C ILE A 309 -16.95 18.30 11.20
N ILE A 310 -15.78 18.13 11.83
CA ILE A 310 -14.58 18.93 11.52
C ILE A 310 -14.15 18.70 10.06
N GLU A 311 -14.14 17.46 9.58
CA GLU A 311 -13.87 17.12 8.18
C GLU A 311 -14.83 17.84 7.24
N ALA A 312 -16.14 17.80 7.51
CA ALA A 312 -17.14 18.47 6.67
C ALA A 312 -16.96 19.99 6.60
N LYS A 313 -16.54 20.62 7.71
CA LYS A 313 -16.19 22.05 7.75
C LYS A 313 -14.99 22.36 6.85
N LEU A 314 -13.91 21.60 7.00
CA LEU A 314 -12.68 21.77 6.24
C LEU A 314 -12.87 21.45 4.75
N GLU A 315 -13.66 20.43 4.41
CA GLU A 315 -14.07 20.13 3.03
C GLU A 315 -14.80 21.33 2.41
N GLY A 316 -15.74 21.92 3.15
CA GLY A 316 -16.45 23.12 2.70
C GLY A 316 -15.51 24.31 2.44
N GLN A 317 -14.56 24.56 3.33
CA GLN A 317 -13.54 25.60 3.15
C GLN A 317 -12.65 25.34 1.91
N LEU A 318 -12.18 24.11 1.73
CA LEU A 318 -11.29 23.73 0.63
C LEU A 318 -12.01 23.83 -0.73
N VAL A 319 -13.26 23.38 -0.80
CA VAL A 319 -14.08 23.49 -2.01
C VAL A 319 -14.38 24.94 -2.39
N GLU A 320 -14.59 25.83 -1.40
CA GLU A 320 -14.75 27.27 -1.65
C GLU A 320 -13.46 27.93 -2.14
N LYS A 321 -12.31 27.45 -1.66
CA LYS A 321 -10.99 27.90 -2.11
C LYS A 321 -10.67 27.44 -3.53
N HIS A 322 -11.17 26.28 -3.95
CA HIS A 322 -10.89 25.65 -5.25
C HIS A 322 -12.16 25.39 -6.08
N PRO A 323 -12.86 26.44 -6.54
CA PRO A 323 -14.06 26.30 -7.36
C PRO A 323 -13.82 25.53 -8.67
N GLU A 324 -12.59 25.54 -9.18
CA GLU A 324 -12.14 24.81 -10.37
C GLU A 324 -12.22 23.28 -10.24
N TYR A 325 -12.35 22.75 -9.02
CA TYR A 325 -12.57 21.31 -8.80
C TYR A 325 -13.99 20.87 -9.13
N GLU A 326 -14.93 21.81 -9.32
CA GLU A 326 -16.35 21.53 -9.61
C GLU A 326 -17.03 20.70 -8.49
N MET A 327 -16.48 20.77 -7.27
CA MET A 327 -16.95 20.02 -6.10
C MET A 327 -17.87 20.83 -5.18
N GLY A 328 -18.41 21.97 -5.63
CA GLY A 328 -19.29 22.84 -4.84
C GLY A 328 -20.45 22.11 -4.15
N HIS A 329 -21.00 21.09 -4.80
CA HIS A 329 -22.07 20.24 -4.27
C HIS A 329 -21.65 19.40 -3.05
N ARG A 330 -20.35 19.30 -2.75
CA ARG A 330 -19.79 18.63 -1.57
C ARG A 330 -19.64 19.55 -0.35
N ASN A 331 -20.03 20.81 -0.46
CA ASN A 331 -20.14 21.70 0.69
C ASN A 331 -21.40 21.36 1.51
N VAL A 332 -21.36 20.21 2.20
CA VAL A 332 -22.55 19.57 2.75
C VAL A 332 -23.21 20.37 3.87
N LEU A 333 -22.44 21.08 4.70
CA LEU A 333 -23.00 21.83 5.83
C LEU A 333 -23.82 23.05 5.37
N LYS A 334 -23.43 23.70 4.27
CA LYS A 334 -24.20 24.82 3.69
C LYS A 334 -25.53 24.39 3.06
N ASN A 335 -25.70 23.11 2.77
CA ASN A 335 -26.94 22.54 2.24
C ASN A 335 -27.91 22.09 3.34
N ILE A 336 -27.55 22.26 4.62
CA ILE A 336 -28.43 21.97 5.75
C ILE A 336 -29.24 23.22 6.09
N ASN A 337 -30.55 23.07 6.18
CA ASN A 337 -31.40 24.01 6.88
C ASN A 337 -31.45 23.64 8.36
N PHE A 338 -30.80 24.46 9.20
CA PHE A 338 -30.69 24.22 10.65
C PHE A 338 -31.97 24.57 11.43
N GLU A 339 -32.96 25.25 10.82
CA GLU A 339 -34.23 25.54 11.48
C GLU A 339 -35.18 24.34 11.46
N ASP A 340 -35.28 23.65 10.31
CA ASP A 340 -36.15 22.48 10.13
C ASP A 340 -35.37 21.14 10.13
N MET A 341 -34.03 21.20 10.24
CA MET A 341 -33.11 20.06 10.21
C MET A 341 -33.29 19.18 8.97
N THR A 342 -33.41 19.83 7.81
CA THR A 342 -33.47 19.18 6.49
C THR A 342 -32.23 19.46 5.65
N TYR A 343 -31.89 18.54 4.77
CA TYR A 343 -30.81 18.67 3.79
C TYR A 343 -31.40 18.90 2.40
N GLU A 344 -30.91 19.91 1.69
CA GLU A 344 -31.31 20.18 0.31
C GLU A 344 -30.30 19.62 -0.69
N LEU A 345 -30.78 18.77 -1.60
CA LEU A 345 -29.97 18.20 -2.67
C LEU A 345 -30.79 18.12 -3.96
N ASN A 346 -30.29 18.75 -5.03
CA ASN A 346 -30.96 18.82 -6.33
C ASN A 346 -32.42 19.31 -6.25
N GLY A 347 -32.66 20.33 -5.42
CA GLY A 347 -33.99 20.93 -5.21
C GLY A 347 -34.98 20.06 -4.43
N LYS A 348 -34.53 18.95 -3.83
CA LYS A 348 -35.33 18.10 -2.94
C LYS A 348 -34.85 18.26 -1.50
N LYS A 349 -35.80 18.29 -0.56
CA LYS A 349 -35.54 18.30 0.88
C LYS A 349 -35.59 16.89 1.45
N TYR A 350 -34.64 16.57 2.32
CA TYR A 350 -34.53 15.30 3.02
C TYR A 350 -34.40 15.54 4.53
N GLU A 351 -35.17 14.83 5.35
CA GLU A 351 -35.00 14.88 6.80
C GLU A 351 -33.66 14.27 7.23
N LEU A 352 -32.94 14.97 8.10
CA LEU A 352 -31.71 14.47 8.71
C LEU A 352 -32.02 13.41 9.78
N LEU A 353 -31.29 12.29 9.72
CA LEU A 353 -31.37 11.20 10.69
C LEU A 353 -30.68 11.51 12.01
N ASP A 354 -29.66 12.36 11.97
CA ASP A 354 -28.98 12.91 13.14
C ASP A 354 -29.08 14.44 13.07
N LYS A 355 -29.55 15.05 14.15
CA LYS A 355 -29.90 16.46 14.23
C LYS A 355 -29.05 17.22 15.26
N ASN A 356 -27.96 16.64 15.75
CA ASN A 356 -27.15 17.25 16.81
C ASN A 356 -25.81 17.76 16.25
N PHE A 357 -25.72 19.08 16.06
CA PHE A 357 -24.55 19.80 15.51
C PHE A 357 -24.08 20.92 16.44
N PRO A 358 -23.65 20.60 17.67
CA PRO A 358 -23.44 21.60 18.72
C PRO A 358 -22.31 22.61 18.42
N THR A 359 -21.36 22.26 17.56
CA THR A 359 -20.23 23.12 17.21
C THR A 359 -20.41 23.87 15.88
N VAL A 360 -21.53 23.67 15.17
CA VAL A 360 -21.77 24.32 13.87
C VAL A 360 -22.54 25.62 14.08
N ASP A 361 -21.98 26.75 13.62
CA ASP A 361 -22.70 28.02 13.54
C ASP A 361 -23.56 28.04 12.26
N PRO A 362 -24.91 28.08 12.33
CA PRO A 362 -25.77 28.11 11.14
C PRO A 362 -25.49 29.28 10.19
N LYS A 363 -24.89 30.38 10.66
CA LYS A 363 -24.57 31.55 9.83
C LYS A 363 -23.27 31.38 9.07
N ASP A 364 -22.36 30.56 9.58
CA ASP A 364 -21.08 30.24 8.95
C ASP A 364 -20.73 28.76 9.18
N PRO A 365 -21.45 27.83 8.51
CA PRO A 365 -21.44 26.42 8.89
C PRO A 365 -20.07 25.73 8.75
N ASN A 366 -19.20 26.28 7.89
CA ASN A 366 -17.87 25.72 7.61
C ASN A 366 -16.79 26.24 8.55
N LYS A 367 -17.11 27.18 9.44
CA LYS A 367 -16.12 27.77 10.35
C LYS A 367 -15.80 26.82 11.50
N LEU A 368 -14.51 26.61 11.74
CA LEU A 368 -14.04 25.91 12.93
C LEU A 368 -14.28 26.76 14.18
N SER A 369 -14.71 26.14 15.27
CA SER A 369 -14.71 26.78 16.59
C SER A 369 -13.27 26.98 17.07
N PRO A 370 -13.03 27.88 18.05
CA PRO A 370 -11.70 28.05 18.64
C PRO A 370 -11.10 26.74 19.16
N GLU A 371 -11.92 25.90 19.77
CA GLU A 371 -11.52 24.58 20.30
C GLU A 371 -11.18 23.61 19.17
N GLU A 372 -11.97 23.57 18.10
CA GLU A 372 -11.69 22.75 16.92
C GLU A 372 -10.38 23.18 16.23
N GLU A 373 -10.09 24.48 16.16
CA GLU A 373 -8.83 25.00 15.62
C GLU A 373 -7.62 24.58 16.48
N GLU A 374 -7.76 24.60 17.82
CA GLU A 374 -6.72 24.09 18.73
C GLU A 374 -6.48 22.58 18.50
N LEU A 375 -7.55 21.80 18.36
CA LEU A 375 -7.45 20.37 18.04
C LEU A 375 -6.73 20.14 16.70
N MET A 376 -7.06 20.91 15.66
CA MET A 376 -6.39 20.84 14.37
C MET A 376 -4.90 21.21 14.45
N CYS A 377 -4.52 22.16 15.29
CA CYS A 377 -3.11 22.48 15.56
C CYS A 377 -2.35 21.28 16.14
N ILE A 378 -2.98 20.52 17.04
CA ILE A 378 -2.39 19.30 17.61
C ILE A 378 -2.24 18.21 16.54
N PHE A 379 -3.26 18.01 15.69
CA PHE A 379 -3.17 17.03 14.61
C PHE A 379 -2.12 17.39 13.57
N ARG A 380 -2.07 18.65 13.12
CA ARG A 380 -0.98 19.15 12.25
C ARG A 380 0.38 18.80 12.83
N THR A 381 0.57 19.05 14.13
CA THR A 381 1.82 18.74 14.81
C THR A 381 2.10 17.23 14.86
N SER A 382 1.08 16.41 15.17
CA SER A 382 1.22 14.96 15.27
C SER A 382 1.61 14.32 13.94
N PHE A 383 0.91 14.66 12.85
CA PHE A 383 1.22 14.16 11.51
C PHE A 383 2.59 14.63 11.02
N ALA A 384 2.93 15.91 11.21
CA ALA A 384 4.20 16.47 10.76
C ALA A 384 5.44 15.88 11.45
N HIS A 385 5.29 15.37 12.67
CA HIS A 385 6.40 14.79 13.46
C HIS A 385 6.36 13.26 13.54
N SER A 386 5.42 12.61 12.85
CA SER A 386 5.36 11.15 12.78
C SER A 386 6.51 10.60 11.91
N GLU A 387 7.59 10.17 12.57
CA GLU A 387 8.72 9.50 11.89
C GLU A 387 8.27 8.33 11.00
N PRO A 388 7.50 7.34 11.50
CA PRO A 388 7.13 6.19 10.68
C PRO A 388 6.31 6.61 9.45
N LEU A 389 5.35 7.54 9.61
CA LEU A 389 4.56 8.05 8.50
C LEU A 389 5.44 8.67 7.43
N HIS A 390 6.34 9.58 7.82
CA HIS A 390 7.21 10.25 6.86
C HIS A 390 8.22 9.29 6.22
N ARG A 391 8.71 8.28 6.94
CA ARG A 391 9.59 7.24 6.37
C ARG A 391 8.84 6.39 5.35
N HIS A 392 7.63 5.94 5.66
CA HIS A 392 6.77 5.16 4.76
C HIS A 392 6.37 5.96 3.52
N VAL A 393 5.94 7.22 3.69
CA VAL A 393 5.56 8.09 2.56
C VAL A 393 6.76 8.40 1.66
N ARG A 394 7.95 8.66 2.22
CA ARG A 394 9.17 8.80 1.40
C ARG A 394 9.47 7.54 0.60
N PHE A 395 9.25 6.37 1.20
CA PHE A 395 9.43 5.10 0.50
C PHE A 395 8.44 4.97 -0.68
N LEU A 396 7.16 5.28 -0.47
CA LEU A 396 6.14 5.31 -1.52
C LEU A 396 6.50 6.26 -2.66
N TYR A 397 7.01 7.46 -2.36
CA TYR A 397 7.51 8.37 -3.40
C TYR A 397 8.74 7.83 -4.14
N SER A 398 9.64 7.13 -3.44
CA SER A 398 10.88 6.62 -4.03
C SER A 398 10.70 5.40 -4.94
N LYS A 399 9.62 4.63 -4.72
CA LYS A 399 9.34 3.37 -5.44
C LYS A 399 8.02 3.39 -6.20
N GLY A 400 7.23 4.44 -6.08
CA GLY A 400 5.89 4.52 -6.61
C GLY A 400 5.72 5.50 -7.76
N ASN A 401 4.63 5.31 -8.49
CA ASN A 401 4.21 6.18 -9.58
C ASN A 401 2.68 6.09 -9.73
N THR A 402 2.08 6.93 -10.58
CA THR A 402 0.66 6.84 -10.92
C THR A 402 0.34 5.67 -11.84
N TYR A 403 1.31 5.23 -12.64
CA TYR A 403 1.24 4.01 -13.46
C TYR A 403 2.65 3.45 -13.70
N LYS A 404 2.73 2.19 -14.17
CA LYS A 404 3.99 1.58 -14.61
C LYS A 404 3.78 0.72 -15.85
N ARG A 405 4.75 0.78 -16.76
CA ARG A 405 4.85 -0.12 -17.92
C ARG A 405 5.98 -1.10 -17.66
N ILE A 406 5.69 -2.38 -17.60
CA ILE A 406 6.70 -3.41 -17.34
C ILE A 406 6.27 -4.77 -17.90
N ASN A 407 7.16 -5.45 -18.64
CA ASN A 407 6.90 -6.80 -19.16
C ASN A 407 5.58 -6.94 -19.93
N ASN A 408 5.29 -5.96 -20.80
CA ASN A 408 4.02 -5.80 -21.52
C ASN A 408 2.78 -5.61 -20.63
N ASN A 409 2.95 -5.35 -19.34
CA ASN A 409 1.87 -4.98 -18.43
C ASN A 409 1.80 -3.47 -18.25
N LEU A 410 0.59 -2.92 -18.33
CA LEU A 410 0.26 -1.57 -17.87
C LEU A 410 -0.38 -1.69 -16.49
N LEU A 411 0.29 -1.17 -15.47
CA LEU A 411 -0.15 -1.21 -14.08
C LEU A 411 -0.68 0.17 -13.67
N PHE A 412 -1.86 0.22 -13.06
CA PHE A 412 -2.39 1.38 -12.35
C PHE A 412 -3.48 0.93 -11.37
N HIS A 413 -3.81 1.77 -10.38
CA HIS A 413 -4.74 1.36 -9.32
C HIS A 413 -6.22 1.55 -9.66
N GLY A 414 -6.67 2.77 -9.96
CA GLY A 414 -8.12 3.04 -10.10
C GLY A 414 -8.62 2.89 -11.53
N CYS A 415 -8.47 3.95 -12.33
CA CYS A 415 -8.96 4.00 -13.69
C CYS A 415 -8.14 4.96 -14.57
N VAL A 416 -8.31 4.85 -15.88
CA VAL A 416 -8.01 5.94 -16.81
C VAL A 416 -9.34 6.61 -17.14
N PRO A 417 -9.63 7.83 -16.62
CA PRO A 417 -10.96 8.43 -16.72
C PRO A 417 -11.47 8.50 -18.16
N MET A 418 -12.72 8.09 -18.37
CA MET A 418 -13.37 8.09 -19.67
C MET A 418 -14.75 8.73 -19.63
N THR A 419 -15.13 9.31 -20.75
CA THR A 419 -16.51 9.65 -21.07
C THR A 419 -17.29 8.39 -21.45
N LYS A 420 -18.63 8.49 -21.50
CA LYS A 420 -19.49 7.35 -21.90
C LYS A 420 -19.25 6.88 -23.34
N ASP A 421 -18.73 7.75 -24.19
CA ASP A 421 -18.45 7.46 -25.60
C ASP A 421 -17.04 6.87 -25.81
N GLY A 422 -16.29 6.60 -24.74
CA GLY A 422 -14.94 6.02 -24.83
C GLY A 422 -13.81 7.00 -25.09
N GLU A 423 -14.08 8.31 -25.06
CA GLU A 423 -13.02 9.34 -25.08
C GLU A 423 -12.41 9.55 -23.70
N PHE A 424 -11.10 9.79 -23.64
CA PHE A 424 -10.40 10.08 -22.39
C PHE A 424 -10.92 11.38 -21.77
N ASP A 425 -11.39 11.29 -20.53
CA ASP A 425 -11.80 12.44 -19.73
C ASP A 425 -10.65 12.90 -18.81
N GLY A 426 -10.82 14.05 -18.17
CA GLY A 426 -9.87 14.57 -17.21
C GLY A 426 -10.17 16.00 -16.79
N ILE A 427 -9.14 16.69 -16.32
CA ILE A 427 -9.27 17.98 -15.63
C ILE A 427 -8.69 19.12 -16.47
N LYS A 428 -9.19 20.33 -16.24
CA LYS A 428 -8.69 21.56 -16.84
C LYS A 428 -7.93 22.36 -15.79
N VAL A 429 -6.64 22.59 -16.02
CA VAL A 429 -5.77 23.38 -15.13
C VAL A 429 -5.13 24.48 -15.95
N ASN A 430 -5.25 25.74 -15.51
CA ASN A 430 -4.68 26.91 -16.20
C ASN A 430 -5.01 26.94 -17.71
N ASN A 431 -6.29 26.73 -18.05
CA ASN A 431 -6.78 26.61 -19.43
C ASN A 431 -6.23 25.47 -20.28
N ARG A 432 -5.45 24.54 -19.70
CA ARG A 432 -4.97 23.34 -20.37
C ARG A 432 -5.73 22.12 -19.88
N PHE A 433 -6.22 21.30 -20.82
CA PHE A 433 -6.89 20.05 -20.51
C PHE A 433 -5.87 18.91 -20.41
N TYR A 434 -5.97 18.10 -19.37
CA TYR A 434 -5.15 16.92 -19.13
C TYR A 434 -6.05 15.69 -19.07
N SER A 435 -5.83 14.73 -19.96
CA SER A 435 -6.53 13.44 -20.03
C SER A 435 -5.54 12.33 -20.38
N GLY A 436 -5.97 11.06 -20.28
CA GLY A 436 -5.16 9.90 -20.63
C GLY A 436 -3.82 9.87 -19.87
N LYS A 437 -2.74 9.50 -20.54
CA LYS A 437 -1.39 9.42 -19.94
C LYS A 437 -0.93 10.78 -19.40
N LYS A 438 -1.26 11.88 -20.09
CA LYS A 438 -0.87 13.24 -19.67
C LYS A 438 -1.49 13.64 -18.33
N LEU A 439 -2.69 13.14 -18.01
CA LEU A 439 -3.30 13.35 -16.70
C LEU A 439 -2.51 12.65 -15.60
N LEU A 440 -2.16 11.37 -15.80
CA LEU A 440 -1.40 10.61 -14.81
C LEU A 440 0.01 11.18 -14.61
N ASP A 441 0.67 11.63 -15.68
CA ASP A 441 1.97 12.32 -15.60
C ASP A 441 1.87 13.65 -14.84
N TYR A 442 0.80 14.42 -15.06
CA TYR A 442 0.54 15.67 -14.34
C TYR A 442 0.29 15.42 -12.85
N ILE A 443 -0.51 14.41 -12.51
CA ILE A 443 -0.80 14.03 -11.13
C ILE A 443 0.49 13.60 -10.40
N TYR A 444 1.33 12.78 -11.04
CA TYR A 444 2.62 12.39 -10.48
C TYR A 444 3.48 13.62 -10.11
N LEU A 445 3.55 14.61 -11.01
CA LEU A 445 4.27 15.86 -10.75
C LEU A 445 3.66 16.62 -9.56
N ARG A 446 2.33 16.73 -9.50
CA ARG A 446 1.63 17.44 -8.43
C ARG A 446 1.82 16.78 -7.07
N MET A 447 1.73 15.47 -6.98
CA MET A 447 1.98 14.74 -5.74
C MET A 447 3.42 14.97 -5.25
N ASN A 448 4.41 14.90 -6.14
CA ASN A 448 5.79 15.24 -5.79
C ASN A 448 5.95 16.69 -5.30
N GLN A 449 5.23 17.64 -5.91
CA GLN A 449 5.22 19.04 -5.47
C GLN A 449 4.59 19.22 -4.09
N ALA A 450 3.51 18.49 -3.77
CA ALA A 450 2.86 18.54 -2.46
C ALA A 450 3.84 18.18 -1.33
N TYR A 451 4.70 17.18 -1.55
CA TYR A 451 5.62 16.70 -0.52
C TYR A 451 6.98 17.42 -0.52
N TYR A 452 7.59 17.63 -1.69
CA TYR A 452 8.98 18.09 -1.81
C TYR A 452 9.16 19.56 -2.22
N SER A 453 8.11 20.27 -2.65
CA SER A 453 8.27 21.67 -3.08
C SER A 453 8.67 22.56 -1.91
N GLU A 454 9.68 23.40 -2.13
CA GLU A 454 10.07 24.47 -1.20
C GLU A 454 9.34 25.79 -1.49
N VAL A 455 8.66 25.89 -2.64
CA VAL A 455 7.90 27.09 -3.02
C VAL A 455 6.50 27.00 -2.38
N PRO A 456 6.15 27.88 -1.43
CA PRO A 456 4.93 27.73 -0.62
C PRO A 456 3.64 27.75 -1.45
N SER A 457 3.53 28.61 -2.46
CA SER A 457 2.33 28.68 -3.31
C SER A 457 2.10 27.39 -4.09
N ILE A 458 3.16 26.83 -4.68
CA ILE A 458 3.11 25.56 -5.42
C ILE A 458 2.80 24.41 -4.45
N LYS A 459 3.45 24.40 -3.28
CA LYS A 459 3.26 23.36 -2.28
C LYS A 459 1.82 23.34 -1.78
N ASN A 460 1.29 24.47 -1.34
CA ASN A 460 -0.06 24.57 -0.77
C ASN A 460 -1.12 24.12 -1.79
N ASP A 461 -1.04 24.64 -3.02
CA ASP A 461 -1.96 24.27 -4.11
C ASP A 461 -1.87 22.77 -4.46
N ALA A 462 -0.66 22.20 -4.44
CA ALA A 462 -0.46 20.77 -4.67
C ALA A 462 -0.95 19.91 -3.50
N THR A 463 -0.75 20.36 -2.25
CA THR A 463 -1.23 19.70 -1.03
C THR A 463 -2.75 19.67 -1.00
N ASP A 464 -3.44 20.75 -1.38
CA ASP A 464 -4.90 20.79 -1.48
C ASP A 464 -5.43 19.84 -2.57
N PHE A 465 -4.71 19.74 -3.69
CA PHE A 465 -5.03 18.81 -4.76
C PHE A 465 -4.98 17.33 -4.35
N MET A 466 -4.22 16.95 -3.30
CA MET A 466 -4.20 15.58 -2.79
C MET A 466 -5.58 15.12 -2.32
N TRP A 467 -6.38 16.00 -1.71
CA TRP A 467 -7.76 15.68 -1.32
C TRP A 467 -8.68 15.48 -2.54
N TYR A 468 -8.46 16.25 -3.62
CA TYR A 468 -9.19 16.04 -4.87
C TYR A 468 -8.90 14.65 -5.44
N LEU A 469 -7.67 14.15 -5.34
CA LEU A 469 -7.33 12.80 -5.81
C LEU A 469 -8.06 11.71 -5.02
N TRP A 470 -8.36 11.95 -3.74
CA TRP A 470 -9.11 11.04 -2.88
C TRP A 470 -10.61 10.94 -3.23
N SER A 471 -11.25 12.02 -3.68
CA SER A 471 -12.72 12.11 -3.73
C SER A 471 -13.31 12.78 -4.97
N GLY A 472 -12.46 13.31 -5.85
CA GLY A 472 -12.87 14.08 -7.03
C GLY A 472 -13.39 13.18 -8.15
N PRO A 473 -14.48 13.58 -8.85
CA PRO A 473 -15.16 12.76 -9.85
C PRO A 473 -14.29 12.34 -11.04
N LYS A 474 -13.26 13.13 -11.33
CA LYS A 474 -12.33 12.90 -12.44
C LYS A 474 -10.95 12.45 -11.98
N SER A 475 -10.80 12.11 -10.69
CA SER A 475 -9.56 11.53 -10.19
C SER A 475 -9.40 10.10 -10.73
N PRO A 476 -8.26 9.77 -11.38
CA PRO A 476 -7.95 8.40 -11.80
C PRO A 476 -7.77 7.44 -10.61
N MET A 477 -7.57 7.95 -9.40
CA MET A 477 -7.39 7.13 -8.19
C MET A 477 -8.71 6.81 -7.50
N PHE A 478 -9.73 7.66 -7.66
CA PHE A 478 -11.03 7.48 -6.99
C PHE A 478 -12.05 6.74 -7.86
N GLY A 479 -12.15 7.11 -9.15
CA GLY A 479 -12.98 6.39 -10.12
C GLY A 479 -14.49 6.39 -9.87
N LYS A 480 -15.03 7.31 -9.08
CA LYS A 480 -16.47 7.43 -8.79
C LYS A 480 -16.94 8.87 -8.92
N ASP A 481 -18.23 9.09 -9.12
CA ASP A 481 -18.82 10.41 -9.29
C ASP A 481 -18.84 11.28 -8.02
N LYS A 482 -18.90 10.65 -6.84
CA LYS A 482 -18.84 11.34 -5.55
C LYS A 482 -18.46 10.40 -4.41
N MET A 483 -17.99 10.98 -3.31
CA MET A 483 -17.86 10.29 -2.02
C MET A 483 -19.16 10.47 -1.21
N ALA A 484 -19.96 9.42 -1.01
CA ALA A 484 -21.29 9.53 -0.38
C ALA A 484 -21.27 9.40 1.16
N THR A 485 -20.19 9.84 1.82
CA THR A 485 -20.00 9.68 3.27
C THR A 485 -21.10 10.37 4.07
N PHE A 486 -21.33 11.67 3.81
CA PHE A 486 -22.33 12.46 4.52
C PHE A 486 -23.72 11.85 4.35
N GLU A 487 -24.07 11.49 3.12
CA GLU A 487 -25.38 10.91 2.81
C GLU A 487 -25.61 9.60 3.57
N ARG A 488 -24.58 8.74 3.72
CA ARG A 488 -24.68 7.50 4.51
C ARG A 488 -24.91 7.77 6.00
N TYR A 489 -24.31 8.82 6.54
CA TYR A 489 -24.46 9.16 7.96
C TYR A 489 -25.81 9.82 8.24
N TYR A 490 -26.25 10.74 7.39
CA TYR A 490 -27.33 11.66 7.72
C TYR A 490 -28.64 11.43 6.96
N LEU A 491 -28.65 10.71 5.83
CA LEU A 491 -29.84 10.58 4.98
C LEU A 491 -30.35 9.13 4.93
N ALA A 492 -31.68 8.98 4.98
CA ALA A 492 -32.33 7.67 4.93
C ALA A 492 -32.38 7.03 3.53
N ASP A 493 -32.40 7.87 2.50
CA ASP A 493 -32.53 7.42 1.12
C ASP A 493 -31.24 6.75 0.62
N LYS A 494 -31.30 5.42 0.46
CA LYS A 494 -30.18 4.61 0.00
C LYS A 494 -29.76 4.91 -1.44
N GLU A 495 -30.63 5.50 -2.27
CA GLU A 495 -30.23 5.92 -3.62
C GLU A 495 -29.19 7.04 -3.57
N LEU A 496 -29.22 7.90 -2.54
CA LEU A 496 -28.23 8.95 -2.34
C LEU A 496 -26.87 8.41 -1.87
N HIS A 497 -26.84 7.19 -1.34
CA HIS A 497 -25.63 6.51 -0.87
C HIS A 497 -24.83 5.84 -1.99
N LYS A 498 -25.42 5.74 -3.19
CA LYS A 498 -24.78 5.13 -4.35
C LYS A 498 -23.71 6.07 -4.90
N GLU A 499 -22.54 5.49 -5.12
CA GLU A 499 -21.41 6.11 -5.80
C GLU A 499 -21.34 5.45 -7.17
N ARG A 500 -21.48 6.22 -8.24
CA ARG A 500 -21.50 5.70 -9.61
C ARG A 500 -20.08 5.64 -10.12
N TYR A 501 -19.70 4.47 -10.64
CA TYR A 501 -18.37 4.26 -11.20
C TYR A 501 -18.16 5.09 -12.47
N ASN A 502 -16.90 5.49 -12.67
CA ASN A 502 -16.45 6.11 -13.90
C ASN A 502 -16.75 5.17 -15.10
N PRO A 503 -17.16 5.71 -16.27
CA PRO A 503 -17.42 4.89 -17.46
C PRO A 503 -16.30 3.93 -17.84
N TYR A 504 -15.05 4.25 -17.50
CA TYR A 504 -13.89 3.38 -17.67
C TYR A 504 -14.17 1.92 -17.27
N TYR A 505 -14.75 1.67 -16.08
CA TYR A 505 -14.89 0.30 -15.55
C TYR A 505 -15.80 -0.58 -16.40
N GLN A 506 -16.77 0.01 -17.10
CA GLN A 506 -17.61 -0.73 -18.05
C GLN A 506 -16.94 -0.83 -19.42
N LEU A 507 -16.24 0.22 -19.85
CA LEU A 507 -15.61 0.30 -21.16
C LEU A 507 -14.34 -0.55 -21.26
N SER A 508 -13.63 -0.78 -20.16
CA SER A 508 -12.42 -1.61 -20.08
C SER A 508 -12.67 -3.10 -20.36
N GLU A 509 -13.92 -3.54 -20.45
CA GLU A 509 -14.28 -4.89 -20.91
C GLU A 509 -14.23 -5.02 -22.45
N GLN A 510 -14.09 -3.91 -23.18
CA GLN A 510 -14.08 -3.88 -24.64
C GLN A 510 -12.64 -3.81 -25.17
N VAL A 511 -12.29 -4.72 -26.08
CA VAL A 511 -10.93 -4.85 -26.64
C VAL A 511 -10.48 -3.53 -27.29
N GLU A 512 -11.35 -2.85 -28.02
CA GLU A 512 -11.04 -1.60 -28.72
C GLU A 512 -10.67 -0.47 -27.76
N ILE A 513 -11.25 -0.47 -26.56
CA ILE A 513 -10.94 0.48 -25.50
C ILE A 513 -9.60 0.14 -24.84
N CYS A 514 -9.34 -1.13 -24.54
CA CYS A 514 -8.04 -1.58 -24.04
C CYS A 514 -6.91 -1.22 -25.02
N ASP A 515 -7.11 -1.50 -26.32
CA ASP A 515 -6.24 -1.11 -27.41
C ASP A 515 -5.94 0.40 -27.43
N LYS A 516 -6.99 1.22 -27.26
CA LYS A 516 -6.86 2.67 -27.20
C LYS A 516 -6.02 3.10 -26.00
N ILE A 517 -6.21 2.47 -24.84
CA ILE A 517 -5.38 2.70 -23.65
C ILE A 517 -3.93 2.31 -23.95
N PHE A 518 -3.66 1.12 -24.49
CA PHE A 518 -2.28 0.71 -24.79
C PHE A 518 -1.57 1.70 -25.71
N ARG A 519 -2.23 2.18 -26.77
CA ARG A 519 -1.67 3.20 -27.67
C ARG A 519 -1.41 4.53 -26.97
N GLU A 520 -2.29 4.97 -26.07
CA GLU A 520 -2.09 6.19 -25.25
C GLU A 520 -0.87 6.08 -24.33
N PHE A 521 -0.52 4.85 -23.91
CA PHE A 521 0.65 4.55 -23.07
C PHE A 521 1.87 4.06 -23.87
N ASP A 522 1.90 4.24 -25.19
CA ASP A 522 2.98 3.78 -26.09
C ASP A 522 3.29 2.27 -25.94
N MET A 523 2.26 1.44 -25.79
CA MET A 523 2.36 -0.02 -25.67
C MET A 523 1.73 -0.72 -26.87
N ASP A 524 2.22 -1.94 -27.15
CA ASP A 524 1.73 -2.78 -28.24
C ASP A 524 0.46 -3.54 -27.81
N PRO A 525 -0.71 -3.27 -28.40
CA PRO A 525 -1.96 -3.95 -28.03
C PRO A 525 -1.95 -5.47 -28.21
N ASP A 526 -1.15 -6.00 -29.15
CA ASP A 526 -1.18 -7.42 -29.50
C ASP A 526 -0.57 -8.33 -28.41
N VAL A 527 0.25 -7.75 -27.53
CA VAL A 527 1.00 -8.49 -26.51
C VAL A 527 0.84 -7.91 -25.10
N SER A 528 0.11 -6.80 -24.95
CA SER A 528 0.00 -6.08 -23.70
C SER A 528 -1.21 -6.47 -22.86
N HIS A 529 -1.08 -6.32 -21.55
CA HIS A 529 -2.14 -6.60 -20.57
C HIS A 529 -2.30 -5.42 -19.62
N ILE A 530 -3.54 -5.07 -19.26
CA ILE A 530 -3.83 -4.13 -18.17
C ILE A 530 -3.93 -4.93 -16.88
N ILE A 531 -3.24 -4.48 -15.84
CA ILE A 531 -3.43 -4.99 -14.48
C ILE A 531 -3.93 -3.81 -13.65
N ASN A 532 -5.24 -3.84 -13.37
CA ASN A 532 -5.94 -2.81 -12.61
C ASN A 532 -6.15 -3.26 -11.16
N GLY A 533 -5.84 -2.38 -10.20
CA GLY A 533 -5.87 -2.74 -8.78
C GLY A 533 -7.28 -2.73 -8.17
N HIS A 534 -8.04 -1.69 -8.45
CA HIS A 534 -9.33 -1.42 -7.82
C HIS A 534 -10.48 -1.75 -8.78
N VAL A 535 -11.49 -2.46 -8.27
CA VAL A 535 -12.74 -2.81 -9.00
C VAL A 535 -12.41 -3.33 -10.41
N PRO A 536 -11.68 -4.45 -10.52
CA PRO A 536 -11.33 -5.05 -11.80
C PRO A 536 -12.55 -5.61 -12.55
#